data_AF-A0A420BL09-F1
#
_entry.id   AF-A0A420BL09-F1
#
_cell.length_a   1.000
_cell.length_b   1.000
_cell.length_c   1.000
_cell.angle_alpha   90.00
_cell.angle_beta   90.00
_cell.angle_gamma   90.00
#
_symmetry.space_group_name_H-M   'P 1'
#
loop_
_entity.id
_entity.type
_entity.pdbx_description
1 polymer ?
#
loop_
_entity_poly.entity_id
_entity_poly.type
_entity_poly.pdbx_seq_one_letter_code
_entity_poly.pdbx_strand_id
1 'polypeptide(L)' 'MNLLFLNIGTQELILLLLFIPQFLVIYTLYNIVTNNKFTNDKKLLWVVVVFLFNIIGSILYWMIETKKPEAY' A
#
# COMPACT_ATOMS: atom_id res chain seq x y z
N MET A 1 30.44 8.50 -3.51
CA MET A 1 30.31 7.56 -2.37
C MET A 1 29.72 6.27 -2.91
N ASN A 2 30.44 5.17 -2.79
CA ASN A 2 30.02 3.86 -3.30
C ASN A 2 29.22 3.15 -2.19
N LEU A 3 28.04 2.61 -2.50
CA LEU A 3 27.14 1.91 -1.55
C LEU A 3 27.68 0.49 -1.23
N LEU A 4 28.93 0.40 -0.77
CA LEU A 4 29.72 -0.82 -0.61
C LEU A 4 29.22 -1.78 0.49
N PHE A 5 28.28 -1.37 1.34
CA PHE A 5 27.78 -2.21 2.45
C PHE A 5 26.71 -3.22 2.01
N LEU A 6 26.04 -2.99 0.88
CA LEU A 6 24.95 -3.84 0.40
C LEU A 6 25.33 -4.62 -0.87
N ASN A 7 26.42 -4.21 -1.57
CA ASN A 7 26.81 -4.74 -2.89
C ASN A 7 25.64 -4.74 -3.89
N ILE A 8 24.74 -3.77 -3.76
CA ILE A 8 23.59 -3.56 -4.63
C ILE A 8 23.98 -2.43 -5.58
N GLY A 9 24.05 -2.74 -6.87
CA GLY A 9 24.28 -1.77 -7.93
C GLY A 9 23.05 -0.87 -8.16
N THR A 10 23.23 0.13 -9.02
CA THR A 10 22.16 1.08 -9.35
C THR A 10 20.95 0.37 -9.99
N GLN A 11 21.16 -0.75 -10.69
CA GLN A 11 20.10 -1.50 -11.36
C GLN A 11 19.18 -2.22 -10.36
N GLU A 12 19.77 -2.82 -9.33
CA GLU A 12 19.06 -3.53 -8.26
C GLU A 12 18.29 -2.53 -7.39
N LEU A 13 18.82 -1.32 -7.19
CA LEU A 13 18.14 -0.24 -6.48
C LEU A 13 16.89 0.24 -7.25
N ILE A 14 16.98 0.34 -8.57
CA ILE A 14 15.82 0.66 -9.44
C ILE A 14 14.78 -0.46 -9.35
N LEU A 15 15.20 -1.73 -9.36
CA LEU A 15 14.29 -2.87 -9.19
C LEU A 15 13.56 -2.80 -7.84
N LEU A 16 14.27 -2.56 -6.74
CA LEU A 16 13.65 -2.41 -5.43
C LEU A 16 12.64 -1.27 -5.40
N LEU A 17 12.99 -0.11 -5.98
CA LEU A 17 12.10 1.04 -6.05
C LEU A 17 10.83 0.76 -6.87
N LEU A 18 10.91 -0.10 -7.89
CA LEU A 18 9.78 -0.51 -8.70
C LEU A 18 8.90 -1.54 -7.97
N PHE A 19 9.49 -2.55 -7.33
CA PHE A 19 8.75 -3.67 -6.76
C PHE A 19 8.15 -3.38 -5.37
N ILE A 20 8.83 -2.63 -4.51
CA ILE A 20 8.36 -2.31 -3.15
C ILE A 20 6.96 -1.66 -3.15
N PRO A 21 6.69 -0.64 -4.00
CA PRO A 21 5.37 -0.03 -4.04
C PRO A 21 4.27 -0.97 -4.55
N GLN A 22 4.60 -1.91 -5.43
CA GLN A 22 3.64 -2.93 -5.89
C GLN A 22 3.23 -3.87 -4.76
N PHE A 23 4.17 -4.25 -3.87
CA PHE A 23 3.83 -5.00 -2.67
C PHE A 23 2.85 -4.24 -1.76
N LEU A 24 3.02 -2.92 -1.63
CA LEU A 24 2.09 -2.08 -0.85
C LEU A 24 0.67 -2.14 -1.43
N VAL A 25 0.53 -2.00 -2.75
CA VAL A 25 -0.79 -2.04 -3.42
C VAL A 25 -1.46 -3.39 -3.22
N ILE A 26 -0.73 -4.48 -3.47
CA ILE A 26 -1.24 -5.85 -3.32
C ILE A 26 -1.66 -6.11 -1.87
N TYR A 27 -0.81 -5.75 -0.91
CA TYR A 27 -1.11 -5.88 0.51
C TYR A 27 -2.33 -5.06 0.93
N THR A 28 -2.48 -3.86 0.36
CA THR A 28 -3.64 -3.00 0.64
C THR A 28 -4.93 -3.61 0.12
N LEU A 29 -4.93 -4.15 -1.10
CA LEU A 29 -6.09 -4.87 -1.65
C LEU A 29 -6.44 -6.09 -0.81
N TYR A 30 -5.45 -6.89 -0.42
CA TYR A 30 -5.63 -8.02 0.49
C TYR A 30 -6.28 -7.58 1.82
N ASN A 31 -5.79 -6.48 2.39
CA ASN A 31 -6.34 -5.94 3.63
C ASN A 31 -7.79 -5.47 3.44
N ILE A 32 -8.12 -4.77 2.35
CA ILE A 32 -9.50 -4.31 2.08
C ILE A 32 -10.48 -5.49 2.02
N VAL A 33 -10.11 -6.56 1.30
CA VAL A 33 -10.98 -7.73 1.12
C VAL A 33 -11.17 -8.47 2.45
N THR A 34 -10.06 -8.68 3.19
CA THR A 34 -10.06 -9.44 4.45
C THR A 34 -10.65 -8.66 5.63
N ASN A 35 -10.62 -7.33 5.59
CA ASN A 35 -11.04 -6.49 6.71
C ASN A 35 -12.57 -6.42 6.82
N ASN A 36 -13.16 -7.13 7.77
CA ASN A 36 -14.61 -7.14 8.00
C ASN A 36 -15.17 -5.85 8.65
N LYS A 37 -14.33 -4.85 8.94
CA LYS A 37 -14.78 -3.56 9.50
C LYS A 37 -15.58 -2.72 8.50
N PHE A 38 -15.40 -2.93 7.20
CA PHE A 38 -16.09 -2.17 6.16
C PHE A 38 -17.31 -2.94 5.63
N THR A 39 -18.40 -2.22 5.36
CA THR A 39 -19.51 -2.74 4.57
C THR A 39 -19.05 -3.05 3.16
N ASN A 40 -19.71 -4.00 2.48
CA ASN A 40 -19.30 -4.45 1.14
C ASN A 40 -19.17 -3.29 0.14
N ASP A 41 -20.07 -2.30 0.17
CA ASP A 41 -20.00 -1.13 -0.71
C ASP A 41 -18.74 -0.29 -0.47
N LYS A 42 -18.36 -0.10 0.80
CA LYS A 42 -17.16 0.64 1.19
C LYS A 42 -15.89 -0.11 0.80
N LYS A 43 -15.88 -1.45 0.92
CA LYS A 43 -14.78 -2.27 0.42
C LYS A 43 -14.62 -2.09 -1.08
N LEU A 44 -15.71 -2.18 -1.83
CA LEU A 44 -15.69 -2.08 -3.29
C LEU A 44 -15.20 -0.70 -3.75
N LEU A 45 -15.64 0.37 -3.09
CA LEU A 45 -15.16 1.73 -3.37
C LEU A 45 -13.65 1.84 -3.13
N TRP A 46 -13.15 1.31 -2.00
CA TRP A 46 -11.72 1.34 -1.72
C TRP A 46 -10.88 0.49 -2.67
N VAL A 47 -11.38 -0.67 -3.11
CA VAL A 47 -10.73 -1.48 -4.16
C VAL A 47 -10.61 -0.65 -5.44
N VAL A 48 -11.67 0.03 -5.87
CA VAL A 48 -11.64 0.88 -7.08
C VAL A 48 -10.65 2.04 -6.93
N VAL A 49 -10.63 2.71 -5.77
CA VAL A 49 -9.70 3.82 -5.49
C VAL A 49 -8.25 3.32 -5.52
N VAL A 50 -7.94 2.21 -4.84
CA VAL A 50 -6.60 1.63 -4.82
C VAL A 50 -6.19 1.14 -6.22
N PHE A 51 -7.13 0.60 -6.99
CA PHE A 51 -6.85 0.14 -8.35
C PHE A 51 -6.54 1.29 -9.31
N LEU A 52 -7.29 2.41 -9.23
CA LEU A 52 -7.08 3.59 -10.09
C LEU A 52 -5.86 4.41 -9.69
N PHE A 53 -5.67 4.63 -8.38
CA PHE A 53 -4.62 5.52 -7.86
C PHE A 53 -3.39 4.76 -7.32
N ASN A 54 -3.36 3.43 -7.41
CA ASN A 54 -2.27 2.54 -6.98
C ASN A 54 -1.71 2.92 -5.60
N ILE A 55 -0.47 3.42 -5.58
CA ILE A 55 0.28 3.79 -4.38
C ILE A 55 -0.46 4.90 -3.63
N ILE A 56 -0.92 5.94 -4.33
CA ILE A 56 -1.62 7.07 -3.72
C ILE A 56 -2.93 6.60 -3.08
N GLY A 57 -3.71 5.78 -3.80
CA GLY A 57 -4.94 5.18 -3.26
C GLY A 57 -4.66 4.31 -2.03
N SER A 58 -3.54 3.56 -2.06
CA SER A 58 -3.11 2.74 -0.93
C SER A 58 -2.75 3.57 0.29
N ILE A 59 -1.96 4.64 0.10
CA ILE A 59 -1.59 5.57 1.19
C ILE A 59 -2.84 6.19 1.80
N LEU A 60 -3.79 6.65 0.97
CA LEU A 60 -5.06 7.22 1.46
C LEU A 60 -5.87 6.21 2.26
N TYR A 61 -5.95 4.96 1.82
CA TYR A 61 -6.63 3.90 2.56
C TYR A 61 -6.02 3.73 3.96
N TRP A 62 -4.69 3.61 4.06
CA TRP A 62 -4.01 3.43 5.34
C TRP A 62 -4.08 4.66 6.23
N MET A 63 -4.04 5.87 5.67
CA MET A 63 -4.24 7.11 6.44
C MET A 63 -5.64 7.20 7.05
N ILE A 64 -6.66 6.64 6.40
CA ILE A 64 -8.04 6.64 6.89
C ILE A 64 -8.31 5.47 7.82
N GLU A 65 -7.79 4.27 7.52
CA GLU A 65 -7.91 3.10 8.40
C GLU A 65 -7.22 3.31 9.74
N THR A 66 -6.08 4.01 9.77
CA THR A 66 -5.36 4.36 11.01
C THR A 66 -6.06 5.45 11.83
N LYS A 67 -7.00 6.19 11.23
CA LYS A 67 -7.78 7.25 11.90
C LYS A 67 -9.02 6.76 12.63
N LYS A 68 -9.19 5.45 12.85
CA LYS A 68 -10.23 5.01 13.78
C LYS A 68 -9.95 5.65 15.15
N PRO A 69 -10.87 6.49 15.67
CA PRO A 69 -10.70 7.05 17.00
C PRO A 69 -10.67 5.87 17.96
N GLU A 70 -9.58 5.78 18.72
CA GLU A 70 -9.56 5.05 19.98
C GLU A 70 -10.81 5.53 20.73
N ALA A 71 -11.78 4.63 20.91
CA ALA A 71 -13.04 4.97 21.53
C ALA A 71 -12.75 5.51 22.94
N TYR A 72 -13.26 6.71 23.22
CA TYR A 72 -13.47 7.25 24.55
C TYR A 72 -14.37 6.33 25.38
#